data_AF-A0A6N8UP13-F1
#
_entry.id   AF-A0A6N8UP13-F1
#
_cell.length_a   1.000
_cell.length_b   1.000
_cell.length_c   1.000
_cell.angle_alpha   90.00
_cell.angle_beta   90.00
_cell.angle_gamma   90.00
#
_symmetry.space_group_name_H-M   'P 1'
#
loop_
_entity.id
_entity.type
_entity.pdbx_description
1 polymer ?
#
loop_
_entity_poly.entity_id
_entity_poly.type
_entity_poly.pdbx_seq_one_letter_code
_entity_poly.pdbx_strand_id
1 'polypeptide(L)'
;MTGLSLDKTSKNVPNGRFRWEFNYRTLRGDEGLSVRLLGPVGNESKELARFDCFRNSPHYHTAVYDHNTIRSIEDDDPVSWFLDCVKEGFEELISNSGGDAPTSEEVSQHAASIVSIESISKELVAEATEGST
;
A
#
# COMPACT_ATOMS: atom_id res chain seq x y z
N MET A 1 18.17 -0.27 20.63
CA MET A 1 17.25 -1.38 20.34
C MET A 1 16.49 -1.04 19.08
N THR A 2 16.90 -1.60 17.95
CA THR A 2 16.19 -1.49 16.66
C THR A 2 14.90 -2.27 16.77
N GLY A 3 13.77 -1.56 16.88
CA GLY A 3 12.45 -2.18 16.83
C GLY A 3 12.22 -2.79 15.45
N LEU A 4 12.43 -4.10 15.34
CA LEU A 4 11.93 -4.87 14.21
C LEU A 4 10.40 -4.80 14.23
N SER A 5 9.83 -4.29 13.14
CA SER A 5 8.40 -4.43 12.82
C SER A 5 8.10 -5.93 12.90
N LEU A 6 7.27 -6.34 13.86
CA LEU A 6 6.69 -7.67 13.84
C LEU A 6 5.54 -7.60 12.83
N ASP A 7 5.83 -7.87 11.56
CA ASP A 7 4.81 -7.99 10.52
C ASP A 7 3.95 -9.21 10.87
N LYS A 8 2.82 -8.98 11.55
CA LYS A 8 2.03 -10.06 12.16
C LYS A 8 1.25 -10.90 11.15
N THR A 9 1.02 -10.42 9.93
CA THR A 9 0.51 -11.19 8.78
C THR A 9 0.72 -10.34 7.53
N SER A 10 1.34 -10.91 6.49
CA SER A 10 1.46 -10.27 5.18
C SER A 10 0.53 -10.94 4.18
N LYS A 11 -0.43 -10.19 3.64
CA LYS A 11 -1.29 -10.65 2.52
C LYS A 11 -0.85 -9.95 1.24
N ASN A 12 -1.07 -10.58 0.08
CA ASN A 12 -0.73 -9.97 -1.19
C ASN A 12 -1.77 -10.24 -2.27
N VAL A 13 -1.85 -9.31 -3.22
CA VAL A 13 -2.73 -9.37 -4.40
C VAL A 13 -1.87 -9.16 -5.65
N PRO A 14 -1.64 -10.21 -6.46
CA PRO A 14 -0.88 -10.10 -7.70
C PRO A 14 -1.75 -9.50 -8.83
N ASN A 15 -1.18 -8.56 -9.59
CA ASN A 15 -1.77 -7.86 -10.74
C ASN A 15 -0.77 -7.89 -11.91
N GLY A 16 -0.53 -9.07 -12.47
CA GLY A 16 0.49 -9.27 -13.50
C GLY A 16 1.91 -9.06 -12.94
N ARG A 17 2.68 -8.13 -13.51
CA ARG A 17 4.02 -7.79 -12.99
C ARG A 17 3.97 -6.93 -11.72
N PHE A 18 2.80 -6.39 -11.38
CA PHE A 18 2.59 -5.60 -10.17
C PHE A 18 2.05 -6.47 -9.05
N ARG A 19 2.28 -6.05 -7.80
CA ARG A 19 1.74 -6.73 -6.62
C ARG A 19 1.46 -5.73 -5.52
N TRP A 20 0.30 -5.85 -4.90
CA TRP A 20 0.00 -5.18 -3.64
C TRP A 20 0.37 -6.07 -2.48
N GLU A 21 1.04 -5.52 -1.47
CA GLU A 21 1.37 -6.22 -0.22
C GLU A 21 0.82 -5.46 0.97
N PHE A 22 0.08 -6.15 1.83
CA PHE A 22 -0.67 -5.59 2.95
C PHE A 22 -0.12 -6.12 4.26
N ASN A 23 0.09 -5.23 5.21
CA ASN A 23 0.51 -5.57 6.56
C ASN A 23 -0.20 -4.64 7.56
N TYR A 24 -0.67 -5.16 8.68
CA TYR A 24 -0.95 -4.30 9.84
C TYR A 24 0.36 -4.13 10.62
N ARG A 25 0.77 -2.88 10.86
CA ARG A 25 2.06 -2.58 11.48
C ARG A 25 1.86 -1.76 12.74
N THR A 26 2.66 -2.05 13.75
CA THR A 26 2.84 -1.21 14.94
C THR A 26 4.27 -0.69 14.93
N LEU A 27 4.44 0.64 14.89
CA LEU A 27 5.75 1.27 14.76
C LEU A 27 5.81 2.54 15.62
N ARG A 28 6.79 2.60 16.54
CA ARG A 28 7.10 3.79 17.35
C ARG A 28 5.89 4.40 18.10
N GLY A 29 4.95 3.57 18.54
CA GLY A 29 3.75 4.02 19.26
C GLY A 29 2.60 4.45 18.36
N ASP A 30 2.75 4.31 17.04
CA ASP A 30 1.66 4.41 16.07
C ASP A 30 1.34 3.03 15.50
N GLU A 31 0.18 2.88 14.89
CA GLU A 31 -0.22 1.64 14.25
C GLU A 31 -1.23 1.86 13.13
N GLY A 32 -1.30 0.93 12.20
CA GLY A 32 -2.31 0.92 11.15
C GLY A 32 -1.97 0.02 9.97
N LEU A 33 -2.83 0.07 8.96
CA LEU A 33 -2.62 -0.65 7.71
C LEU A 33 -1.48 -0.02 6.93
N SER A 34 -0.56 -0.85 6.45
CA SER A 34 0.55 -0.47 5.59
C SER A 34 0.48 -1.28 4.32
N VAL A 35 0.34 -0.59 3.18
CA VAL A 35 0.16 -1.21 1.87
C VAL A 35 1.27 -0.76 0.93
N ARG A 36 1.96 -1.73 0.30
CA ARG A 36 3.00 -1.47 -0.70
C ARG A 36 2.50 -1.85 -2.08
N LEU A 37 2.81 -1.02 -3.08
CA LEU A 37 2.75 -1.37 -4.49
C LEU A 37 4.16 -1.71 -4.97
N LEU A 38 4.37 -2.95 -5.38
CA LEU A 38 5.59 -3.38 -6.05
C LEU A 38 5.37 -3.48 -7.55
N GLY A 39 6.36 -3.12 -8.33
CA GLY A 39 6.28 -3.19 -9.79
C GLY A 39 7.64 -3.10 -10.48
N PRO A 40 7.66 -3.31 -11.80
CA PRO A 40 8.88 -3.30 -12.60
C PRO A 40 9.49 -1.90 -12.73
N VAL A 41 10.82 -1.84 -12.61
CA VAL A 41 11.66 -0.67 -12.91
C VAL A 41 12.86 -1.20 -13.67
N GLY A 42 12.79 -1.18 -15.01
CA GLY A 42 13.77 -1.86 -15.85
C GLY A 42 13.79 -3.37 -15.58
N ASN A 43 14.92 -3.90 -15.11
CA ASN A 43 15.11 -5.35 -14.90
C ASN A 43 14.81 -5.81 -13.46
N GLU A 44 14.37 -4.90 -12.58
CA GLU A 44 14.13 -5.18 -11.17
C GLU A 44 12.67 -4.92 -10.78
N SER A 45 12.19 -5.58 -9.74
CA SER A 45 10.92 -5.24 -9.08
C SER A 45 11.21 -4.42 -7.83
N LYS A 46 10.60 -3.23 -7.72
CA LYS A 46 10.85 -2.26 -6.64
C LYS A 46 9.55 -1.77 -6.01
N GLU A 47 9.67 -1.20 -4.81
CA GLU A 47 8.59 -0.47 -4.16
C GLU A 47 8.34 0.83 -4.94
N LEU A 48 7.16 0.91 -5.56
CA LEU A 48 6.71 2.08 -6.33
C LEU A 48 6.04 3.10 -5.39
N ALA A 49 5.18 2.60 -4.51
CA ALA A 49 4.49 3.40 -3.51
C ALA A 49 4.27 2.59 -2.23
N ARG A 50 4.18 3.30 -1.10
CA ARG A 50 3.72 2.73 0.17
C ARG A 50 2.75 3.67 0.86
N PHE A 51 1.60 3.16 1.25
CA PHE A 51 0.57 3.86 2.03
C PHE A 51 0.63 3.35 3.46
N ASP A 52 1.11 4.19 4.38
CA ASP A 52 1.12 3.92 5.81
C ASP A 52 -0.09 4.64 6.42
N CYS A 53 -1.24 3.96 6.42
CA CYS A 53 -2.54 4.44 6.95
C CYS A 53 -2.57 4.31 8.48
N PHE A 54 -1.61 4.95 9.15
CA PHE A 54 -1.48 4.90 10.59
C PHE A 54 -2.47 5.83 11.30
N ARG A 55 -2.82 5.50 12.55
CA ARG A 55 -3.83 6.23 13.32
C ARG A 55 -3.43 7.66 13.64
N ASN A 56 -2.16 7.91 13.97
CA ASN A 56 -1.71 9.23 14.44
C ASN A 56 -1.00 10.03 13.36
N SER A 57 -0.27 9.37 12.46
CA SER A 57 0.51 10.03 11.41
C SER A 57 0.32 9.30 10.07
N PRO A 58 -0.88 9.31 9.47
CA PRO A 58 -1.10 8.67 8.19
C PRO A 58 -0.33 9.39 7.08
N HIS A 59 0.42 8.63 6.28
CA HIS A 59 1.27 9.19 5.23
C HIS A 59 1.50 8.18 4.11
N TYR A 60 1.98 8.66 2.97
CA TYR A 60 2.38 7.81 1.86
C TYR A 60 3.73 8.24 1.28
N HIS A 61 4.41 7.25 0.70
CA HIS A 61 5.72 7.36 0.07
C HIS A 61 5.53 7.13 -1.43
N THR A 62 6.07 8.02 -2.26
CA THR A 62 6.11 7.86 -3.72
C THR A 62 7.51 8.15 -4.21
N ALA A 63 8.12 7.16 -4.88
CA ALA A 63 9.34 7.24 -5.69
C ALA A 63 10.22 6.02 -5.42
N VAL A 64 10.67 5.40 -6.51
CA VAL A 64 11.56 4.24 -6.49
C VAL A 64 12.95 4.56 -5.90
N TYR A 65 13.40 5.81 -6.04
CA TYR A 65 14.78 6.22 -5.74
C TYR A 65 14.89 7.23 -4.59
N ASP A 66 13.78 7.78 -4.13
CA ASP A 66 13.75 8.74 -3.03
C ASP A 66 12.64 8.39 -2.04
N HIS A 67 12.96 7.48 -1.12
CA HIS A 67 12.10 7.17 0.02
C HIS A 67 11.89 8.38 0.97
N ASN A 68 12.44 9.58 0.68
CA ASN A 68 12.20 10.78 1.48
C ASN A 68 11.01 11.62 1.01
N THR A 69 10.41 11.35 -0.15
CA THR A 69 9.16 12.03 -0.53
C THR A 69 8.00 11.40 0.24
N ILE A 70 7.84 11.86 1.48
CA ILE A 70 6.74 11.53 2.37
C ILE A 70 5.68 12.62 2.24
N ARG A 71 4.43 12.21 2.05
CA ARG A 71 3.28 13.11 2.01
C ARG A 71 2.26 12.67 3.04
N SER A 72 1.77 13.61 3.83
CA SER A 72 0.67 13.35 4.76
C SER A 72 -0.59 12.95 4.00
N ILE A 73 -1.37 12.05 4.59
CA ILE A 73 -2.74 11.78 4.16
C ILE A 73 -3.63 12.69 5.01
N GLU A 74 -4.19 13.72 4.39
CA GLU A 74 -5.05 14.71 5.06
C GLU A 74 -6.53 14.26 4.99
N ASP A 75 -6.82 13.06 5.51
CA ASP A 75 -8.15 12.45 5.56
C ASP A 75 -8.36 11.77 6.93
N ASP A 76 -9.58 11.88 7.48
CA ASP A 76 -9.95 11.29 8.76
C ASP A 76 -10.04 9.75 8.70
N ASP A 77 -10.26 9.19 7.50
CA ASP A 77 -10.20 7.75 7.22
C ASP A 77 -9.10 7.45 6.17
N PRO A 78 -7.84 7.28 6.61
CA PRO A 78 -6.73 7.06 5.69
C PRO A 78 -6.84 5.75 4.90
N VAL A 79 -7.58 4.75 5.41
CA VAL A 79 -7.81 3.50 4.68
C VAL A 79 -8.81 3.74 3.55
N SER A 80 -9.90 4.47 3.79
CA SER A 80 -10.84 4.86 2.73
C SER A 80 -10.12 5.69 1.66
N TRP A 81 -9.31 6.66 2.07
CA TRP A 81 -8.53 7.50 1.15
C TRP A 81 -7.59 6.66 0.26
N PHE A 82 -6.89 5.69 0.85
CA PHE A 82 -6.05 4.74 0.10
C PHE A 82 -6.88 3.96 -0.93
N LEU A 83 -8.07 3.46 -0.56
CA LEU A 83 -8.91 2.68 -1.48
C LEU A 83 -9.38 3.52 -2.67
N ASP A 84 -9.61 4.82 -2.48
CA ASP A 84 -9.97 5.72 -3.58
C ASP A 84 -8.78 5.98 -4.51
N CYS A 85 -7.57 6.14 -3.96
CA CYS A 85 -6.34 6.21 -4.75
C CYS A 85 -6.12 4.94 -5.60
N VAL A 86 -6.44 3.76 -5.06
CA VAL A 86 -6.31 2.49 -5.77
C VAL A 86 -7.33 2.37 -6.91
N LYS A 87 -8.55 2.87 -6.73
CA LYS A 87 -9.61 2.81 -7.74
C LYS A 87 -9.32 3.69 -8.96
N GLU A 88 -8.77 4.88 -8.72
CA GLU A 88 -8.67 5.91 -9.76
C GLU A 88 -7.22 6.19 -10.22
N GLY A 89 -6.23 5.88 -9.39
CA GLY A 89 -4.87 6.40 -9.54
C GLY A 89 -3.78 5.38 -9.88
N PHE A 90 -4.11 4.15 -10.27
CA PHE A 90 -3.10 3.09 -10.46
C PHE A 90 -1.98 3.46 -11.45
N GLU A 91 -2.34 3.90 -12.66
CA GLU A 91 -1.37 4.28 -13.68
C GLU A 91 -0.57 5.54 -13.28
N GLU A 92 -1.24 6.51 -12.66
CA GLU A 92 -0.61 7.73 -12.17
C GLU A 92 0.41 7.44 -11.06
N LEU A 93 0.09 6.54 -10.12
CA LEU A 93 1.02 6.10 -9.07
C LEU A 93 2.29 5.47 -9.66
N ILE A 94 2.14 4.64 -10.70
CA ILE A 94 3.27 4.01 -11.38
C ILE A 94 4.11 5.07 -12.10
N SER A 95 3.46 5.97 -12.84
CA SER A 95 4.16 7.04 -13.56
C SER A 95 4.92 7.97 -12.63
N ASN A 96 4.29 8.42 -11.55
CA ASN A 96 4.89 9.33 -10.57
C ASN A 96 6.01 8.68 -9.75
N SER A 97 6.03 7.35 -9.65
CA SER A 97 7.09 6.62 -8.94
C SER A 97 8.32 6.32 -9.81
N GLY A 98 8.19 6.45 -11.13
CA GLY A 98 9.23 6.07 -12.11
C GLY A 98 9.21 4.58 -12.47
N GLY A 99 8.08 3.89 -12.24
CA GLY A 99 7.88 2.51 -12.65
C GLY A 99 7.61 2.38 -14.15
N ASP A 100 7.84 1.18 -14.69
CA ASP A 100 7.50 0.90 -16.08
C ASP A 100 5.98 0.89 -16.25
N ALA A 101 5.48 1.50 -17.32
CA ALA A 101 4.05 1.61 -17.58
C ALA A 101 3.36 0.22 -17.61
N PRO A 102 2.15 0.09 -17.02
CA PRO A 102 1.38 -1.14 -17.11
C PRO A 102 0.85 -1.36 -18.52
N THR A 103 0.66 -2.62 -18.89
CA THR A 103 -0.11 -2.99 -20.09
C THR A 103 -1.61 -2.85 -19.83
N SER A 104 -2.44 -2.75 -20.87
CA SER A 104 -3.91 -2.68 -20.72
C SER A 104 -4.50 -3.91 -20.01
N GLU A 105 -3.86 -5.06 -20.15
CA GLU A 105 -4.21 -6.28 -19.41
C GLU A 105 -3.91 -6.11 -17.91
N GLU A 106 -2.76 -5.57 -17.54
CA GLU A 106 -2.39 -5.30 -16.15
C GLU A 106 -3.31 -4.25 -15.51
N VAL A 107 -3.73 -3.22 -16.26
CA VAL A 107 -4.74 -2.25 -15.81
C VAL A 107 -6.08 -2.94 -15.55
N SER A 108 -6.50 -3.84 -16.43
CA SER A 108 -7.75 -4.61 -16.28
C SER A 108 -7.70 -5.58 -15.09
N GLN A 109 -6.55 -6.24 -14.89
CA GLN A 109 -6.30 -7.11 -13.74
C GLN A 109 -6.32 -6.34 -12.43
N HIS A 110 -5.72 -5.14 -12.40
CA HIS A 110 -5.79 -4.25 -11.25
C HIS A 110 -7.23 -3.85 -10.94
N ALA A 111 -8.00 -3.42 -11.94
CA ALA A 111 -9.42 -3.09 -11.74
C ALA A 111 -10.22 -4.27 -11.17
N ALA A 112 -9.97 -5.49 -11.66
CA ALA A 112 -10.62 -6.70 -11.16
C ALA A 112 -10.21 -7.05 -9.71
N SER A 113 -9.02 -6.65 -9.27
CA SER A 113 -8.51 -6.99 -7.95
C SER A 113 -8.83 -5.97 -6.85
N ILE A 114 -9.43 -4.81 -7.20
CA ILE A 114 -9.89 -3.79 -6.25
C ILE A 114 -10.74 -4.40 -5.12
N VAL A 115 -11.63 -5.35 -5.45
CA VAL A 115 -12.48 -6.02 -4.45
C VAL A 115 -11.64 -6.81 -3.43
N SER A 116 -10.59 -7.50 -3.90
CA SER A 116 -9.66 -8.21 -3.01
C SER A 116 -8.83 -7.24 -2.16
N ILE A 117 -8.37 -6.13 -2.75
CA ILE A 117 -7.63 -5.08 -2.05
C ILE A 117 -8.48 -4.50 -0.91
N GLU A 118 -9.74 -4.15 -1.19
CA GLU A 118 -10.69 -3.65 -0.20
C GLU A 118 -10.98 -4.68 0.89
N SER A 119 -11.26 -5.93 0.51
CA SER A 119 -11.55 -7.01 1.45
C SER A 119 -10.39 -7.25 2.41
N ILE A 120 -9.16 -7.37 1.89
CA ILE A 120 -7.96 -7.61 2.70
C ILE A 120 -7.69 -6.43 3.63
N SER A 121 -7.87 -5.20 3.14
CA SER A 121 -7.66 -3.99 3.94
C SER A 121 -8.59 -3.97 5.16
N LYS A 122 -9.88 -4.25 4.95
CA LYS A 122 -10.88 -4.30 6.04
C LYS A 122 -10.62 -5.44 7.01
N GLU A 123 -10.26 -6.61 6.50
CA GLU A 123 -9.95 -7.79 7.32
C GLU A 123 -8.77 -7.53 8.26
N LEU A 124 -7.65 -7.00 7.75
CA LEU A 124 -6.46 -6.71 8.57
C LEU A 124 -6.73 -5.62 9.61
N VAL A 125 -7.55 -4.61 9.29
CA VAL A 125 -7.96 -3.59 10.26
C VAL A 125 -8.85 -4.20 11.35
N ALA A 126 -9.81 -5.05 10.98
CA ALA A 126 -10.70 -5.71 11.94
C ALA A 126 -9.95 -6.65 12.88
N GLU A 127 -9.09 -7.54 12.35
CA GLU A 127 -8.26 -8.46 13.13
C GLU A 127 -7.40 -7.73 14.18
N ALA A 128 -6.84 -6.56 13.83
CA ALA A 128 -6.05 -5.76 14.74
C ALA A 128 -6.88 -5.10 15.86
N THR A 129 -8.14 -4.74 15.58
CA THR A 129 -9.05 -4.19 16.59
C THR A 129 -9.59 -5.23 17.55
N GLU A 130 -9.84 -6.47 17.08
CA GLU A 130 -10.35 -7.57 17.90
C GLU A 130 -9.25 -8.17 18.80
N GLY A 131 -7.98 -8.15 18.36
CA GLY A 131 -6.85 -8.64 19.15
C GLY A 131 -6.38 -7.72 20.30
N SER A 132 -7.03 -6.57 20.51
CA SER A 132 -6.68 -5.57 21.55
C SER A 132 -7.59 -5.58 22.79
N THR A 133 -8.57 -6.48 22.86
CA THR A 133 -9.44 -6.67 24.05
C THR A 133 -8.96 -7.77 24.99
#